data_AF-A0A392LXN8-F1
#
_entry.id   AF-A0A392LXN8-F1
#
_cell.length_a   1.000
_cell.length_b   1.000
_cell.length_c   1.000
_cell.angle_alpha   90.00
_cell.angle_beta   90.00
_cell.angle_gamma   90.00
#
_symmetry.space_group_name_H-M   'P 1'
#
loop_
_entity.id
_entity.type
_entity.pdbx_description
1 polymer ?
#
loop_
_entity_poly.entity_id
_entity_poly.type
_entity_poly.pdbx_seq_one_letter_code
_entity_poly.pdbx_strand_id
1 'polypeptide(L)' 'MVDYRNDCGVWVAKWMIECAYNNAYENVTVVTATRMKLALFICHSANNVSLNELVSKAAKHWDVQHKKRKALVKV' A
#
# COMPACT_ATOMS: atom_id res chain seq x y z
N MET A 1 19.34 -10.29 2.21
CA MET A 1 19.50 -9.43 1.03
C MET A 1 18.12 -8.95 0.60
N VAL A 2 17.87 -7.64 0.62
CA VAL A 2 16.65 -7.06 0.03
C VAL A 2 16.94 -6.87 -1.45
N ASP A 3 16.17 -7.51 -2.33
CA ASP A 3 16.38 -7.44 -3.78
C ASP A 3 15.83 -6.11 -4.31
N TYR A 4 16.71 -5.12 -4.46
CA TYR A 4 16.38 -3.77 -4.95
C TYR A 4 15.93 -3.73 -6.43
N ARG A 5 16.07 -4.84 -7.18
CA ARG A 5 15.71 -4.89 -8.61
C ARG A 5 14.22 -4.72 -8.88
N ASN A 6 13.37 -4.98 -7.89
CA ASN A 6 11.91 -4.87 -7.99
C ASN A 6 11.34 -3.58 -7.37
N ASP A 7 12.17 -2.59 -7.04
CA ASP A 7 11.75 -1.33 -6.41
C ASP A 7 11.81 -0.11 -7.35
N CYS A 8 12.27 -0.25 -8.59
CA CYS A 8 12.35 0.87 -9.53
C CYS A 8 10.98 1.54 -9.75
N GLY A 9 9.91 0.75 -9.95
CA GLY A 9 8.55 1.29 -10.10
C GLY A 9 8.01 1.92 -8.80
N VAL A 10 8.42 1.39 -7.65
CA VAL A 10 8.08 1.94 -6.31
C VAL A 10 8.77 3.29 -6.10
N TRP A 11 10.04 3.38 -6.51
CA TRP A 11 10.83 4.61 -6.46
C TRP A 11 10.24 5.68 -7.39
N VAL A 12 9.95 5.34 -8.65
CA VAL A 12 9.35 6.27 -9.62
C VAL A 12 8.00 6.79 -9.12
N ALA A 13 7.14 5.91 -8.62
CA ALA A 13 5.84 6.32 -8.09
C ALA A 13 5.98 7.25 -6.87
N LYS A 14 6.93 6.97 -5.96
CA LYS A 14 7.21 7.84 -4.82
C LYS A 14 7.74 9.20 -5.25
N TRP A 15 8.68 9.24 -6.19
CA TRP A 15 9.22 10.48 -6.76
C TRP A 15 8.12 11.33 -7.41
N MET A 16 7.26 10.73 -8.23
CA MET A 16 6.17 11.45 -8.90
C MET A 16 5.17 12.07 -7.90
N ILE A 17 4.99 11.46 -6.72
CA ILE A 17 4.10 11.98 -5.67
C ILE A 17 4.78 13.07 -4.84
N GLU A 18 6.02 12.84 -4.39
CA GLU A 18 6.71 13.73 -3.44
C GLU A 18 7.44 14.90 -4.10
N CYS A 19 7.78 14.76 -5.38
CA CYS A 19 8.59 15.71 -6.14
C CYS A 19 7.89 16.18 -7.43
N ALA A 20 6.56 16.08 -7.53
CA ALA A 20 5.80 16.41 -8.75
C ALA A 20 6.16 17.77 -9.38
N TYR A 21 6.58 18.74 -8.55
CA TYR A 21 6.92 20.10 -8.94
C TYR A 21 8.36 20.51 -8.59
N ASN A 22 9.23 19.56 -8.22
CA ASN A 22 10.63 19.84 -7.89
C ASN A 22 11.59 18.74 -8.37
N ASN A 23 12.87 19.10 -8.59
CA ASN A 23 13.88 18.16 -9.07
C ASN A 23 14.64 17.44 -7.93
N ALA A 24 14.06 17.35 -6.72
CA ALA A 24 14.74 16.79 -5.55
C ALA A 24 14.72 15.24 -5.50
N TYR A 25 14.80 14.58 -6.67
CA TYR A 25 14.67 13.13 -6.80
C TYR A 25 15.80 12.36 -6.09
N GLU A 26 16.96 12.98 -5.91
CA GLU A 26 18.12 12.42 -5.19
C GLU A 26 17.79 12.08 -3.72
N ASN A 27 16.77 12.73 -3.13
CA ASN A 27 16.36 12.50 -1.75
C ASN A 27 15.27 11.42 -1.61
N VAL A 28 14.81 10.83 -2.72
CA VAL A 28 13.75 9.81 -2.71
C VAL A 28 14.34 8.46 -2.32
N THR A 29 14.02 8.01 -1.11
CA THR A 29 14.43 6.67 -0.62
C THR A 29 13.25 5.69 -0.62
N VAL A 30 13.45 4.47 -1.13
CA VAL A 30 12.47 3.38 -0.98
C VAL A 30 12.80 2.56 0.25
N VAL A 31 11.83 2.41 1.14
CA VAL A 31 11.89 1.52 2.30
C VAL A 31 10.75 0.51 2.22
N THR A 32 10.80 -0.54 3.04
CA THR A 32 9.74 -1.57 3.09
C THR A 32 8.33 -0.97 3.24
N ALA A 33 8.19 0.08 4.05
CA ALA A 33 6.91 0.77 4.25
C ALA A 33 6.43 1.56 3.01
N THR A 34 7.31 1.95 2.08
CA THR A 34 6.95 2.72 0.88
C THR A 34 5.94 1.95 0.02
N ARG A 35 6.13 0.63 -0.13
CA ARG A 35 5.22 -0.23 -0.89
C ARG A 35 3.80 -0.21 -0.32
N MET A 36 3.67 -0.31 1.01
CA MET A 36 2.37 -0.25 1.68
C MET A 36 1.73 1.14 1.57
N LYS A 37 2.51 2.21 1.72
CA LYS A 37 2.00 3.59 1.55
C LYS A 37 1.47 3.82 0.14
N LEU A 38 2.19 3.38 -0.88
CA LEU A 38 1.73 3.49 -2.28
C LEU A 38 0.49 2.65 -2.54
N ALA A 39 0.42 1.42 -2.02
CA ALA A 39 -0.77 0.58 -2.14
C ALA A 39 -2.00 1.28 -1.53
N LEU A 40 -1.88 1.83 -0.32
CA LEU A 40 -2.97 2.60 0.31
C LEU A 40 -3.34 3.84 -0.51
N PHE A 41 -2.35 4.60 -0.98
CA PHE A 41 -2.57 5.78 -1.81
C PHE A 41 -3.38 5.44 -3.09
N ILE A 42 -3.01 4.36 -3.79
CA ILE A 42 -3.73 3.89 -4.97
C ILE A 42 -5.13 3.42 -4.61
N CYS A 43 -5.27 2.61 -3.56
CA CYS A 43 -6.57 2.12 -3.10
C CYS A 43 -7.53 3.24 -2.75
N HIS A 44 -7.06 4.33 -2.13
CA HIS A 44 -7.87 5.48 -1.70
C HIS A 44 -7.92 6.63 -2.71
N SER A 45 -7.31 6.48 -3.88
CA SER A 45 -7.31 7.51 -4.92
C SER A 45 -8.75 7.81 -5.40
N ALA A 46 -9.04 9.08 -5.67
CA ALA A 46 -10.32 9.51 -6.24
C ALA A 46 -10.61 8.87 -7.62
N ASN A 47 -9.56 8.44 -8.32
CA ASN A 47 -9.67 7.77 -9.61
C ASN A 47 -9.93 6.26 -9.48
N ASN A 48 -9.97 5.72 -8.25
CA ASN A 48 -10.28 4.32 -8.04
C ASN A 48 -11.80 4.08 -8.11
N VAL A 49 -12.28 3.77 -9.31
CA VAL A 49 -13.69 3.42 -9.56
C VAL A 49 -14.17 2.21 -8.77
N SER A 50 -13.26 1.37 -8.29
CA SER A 50 -13.54 0.16 -7.51
C SER A 50 -13.37 0.35 -6.01
N LEU A 51 -13.19 1.58 -5.50
CA LEU A 51 -12.95 1.83 -4.07
C LEU A 51 -14.01 1.18 -3.17
N ASN A 52 -15.30 1.38 -3.48
CA ASN A 52 -16.40 0.83 -2.66
C ASN A 52 -16.39 -0.71 -2.63
N GLU A 53 -16.12 -1.34 -3.77
CA GLU A 53 -15.99 -2.79 -3.86
C GLU A 53 -14.78 -3.30 -3.09
N LEU A 54 -13.64 -2.61 -3.22
CA LEU A 54 -12.40 -2.91 -2.51
C LEU A 54 -12.58 -2.83 -1.00
N VAL A 55 -13.21 -1.77 -0.47
CA VAL A 55 -13.51 -1.61 0.95
C VAL A 55 -14.45 -2.72 1.43
N SER A 56 -15.49 -3.05 0.65
CA SER A 56 -16.42 -4.14 0.99
C SER A 56 -15.70 -5.50 1.09
N LYS A 57 -14.85 -5.82 0.11
CA LYS A 57 -14.05 -7.06 0.11
C LYS A 57 -13.06 -7.08 1.27
N ALA A 58 -12.39 -5.96 1.56
CA ALA A 58 -11.46 -5.83 2.68
C ALA A 58 -12.16 -6.06 4.02
N ALA A 59 -13.34 -5.47 4.23
CA ALA A 59 -14.14 -5.67 5.44
C ALA A 59 -14.55 -7.14 5.62
N LYS A 60 -15.09 -7.78 4.57
CA LYS A 60 -15.43 -9.21 4.60
C LYS A 60 -14.23 -10.09 4.93
N HIS A 61 -13.06 -9.78 4.37
CA HIS A 61 -11.83 -10.51 4.67
C HIS A 61 -11.41 -10.32 6.14
N TRP A 62 -11.49 -9.10 6.65
CA TRP A 62 -11.19 -8.79 8.05
C TRP A 62 -12.08 -9.58 9.01
N ASP A 63 -13.39 -9.66 8.75
CA ASP A 63 -14.32 -10.45 9.56
C ASP A 63 -13.95 -11.93 9.62
N VAL A 64 -13.57 -12.51 8.47
CA VAL A 64 -13.10 -13.90 8.40
C VAL A 64 -11.85 -14.10 9.24
N GLN A 65 -10.88 -13.18 9.14
CA GLN A 65 -9.64 -13.26 9.94
C GLN A 65 -9.92 -13.08 11.43
N HIS A 66 -10.83 -12.19 11.79
CA HIS A 66 -11.21 -11.94 13.17
C HIS A 66 -11.90 -13.17 13.78
N LYS A 67 -12.80 -13.83 13.05
CA LYS A 67 -13.41 -15.12 13.46
C LYS A 67 -12.36 -16.21 13.66
N LYS A 68 -11.40 -16.34 12.74
CA LYS A 68 -10.29 -17.30 12.87
C LYS A 68 -9.45 -17.02 14.12
N ARG A 69 -9.11 -15.76 14.40
CA ARG A 69 -8.36 -15.39 15.60
C ARG A 69 -9.12 -15.70 16.88
N LYS A 70 -10.42 -15.39 16.95
CA LYS A 70 -11.26 -15.73 18.10
C LYS A 70 -11.30 -17.25 18.37
N ALA A 71 -11.31 -18.08 17.33
CA ALA A 71 -11.29 -19.54 17.48
C ALA A 71 -9.94 -20.08 18.00
N LEU A 72 -8.84 -19.32 17.82
CA LEU A 72 -7.50 -19.68 18.29
C LEU A 72 -7.25 -19.26 19.75
N VAL A 73 -7.98 -18.27 20.25
CA VAL A 73 -7.98 -17.89 21.66
C VAL A 73 -9.03 -18.75 22.36
N LYS A 74 -8.64 -19.98 22.76
CA LYS A 74 -9.44 -20.76 23.72
C LYS A 74 -9.48 -19.97 25.03
N VAL A 75 -10.68 -19.57 25.46
CA VAL A 75 -10.97 -19.28 26.87
C VAL A 75 -11.21 -20.61 27.56
#